data_AF-A0A348NW82-F1
#
_entry.id   AF-A0A348NW82-F1
#
_cell.length_a   1.000
_cell.length_b   1.000
_cell.length_c   1.000
_cell.angle_alpha   90.00
_cell.angle_beta   90.00
_cell.angle_gamma   90.00
#
_symmetry.space_group_name_H-M   'P 1'
#
loop_
_entity.id
_entity.type
_entity.pdbx_description
1 polymer ?
#
loop_
_entity_poly.entity_id
_entity_poly.type
_entity_poly.pdbx_seq_one_letter_code
_entity_poly.pdbx_strand_id
1 'polypeptide(L)'
;MKKNIIIPAVILVLALFASTYAMSDDGGQQPVKPEKKTEAVQVQNEQVQQVDNTVNLVKEEGSGLEENKSGERVTVKDRLGVDTGMTKEELDIFKEDYMKLEKQIYPYYNIGNWFYNLKIDLNKRDELKKVGVDLNRSGVPAEAKTYKENTLLSDVIVIGSIVGQEQPVGTDRIAYAVKIDEVLKGEDILINKLGKVPEKLHFFHSGVISDLDNEIIIQNQKGIYFMDRADGMNKDRQWLSKRPYSTLLYMDGVQMIYEKHIEMYHRAIRMERSLMEKPKTKNLKDDPMGEKYEREVKIIRNTLKHSLPSWEETIENIKKILEINDDKNFYKKTYKVEE
;
A
#
# COMPACT_ATOMS: atom_id res chain seq x y z
N MET A 1 -20.72 7.52 39.11
CA MET A 1 -20.45 6.24 38.40
C MET A 1 -21.59 5.92 37.45
N LYS A 2 -21.37 6.02 36.12
CA LYS A 2 -22.20 5.35 35.11
C LYS A 2 -21.28 4.81 34.02
N LYS A 3 -21.41 3.50 33.80
CA LYS A 3 -20.54 2.64 32.99
C LYS A 3 -20.80 2.82 31.49
N ASN A 4 -19.73 2.69 30.73
CA ASN A 4 -19.68 2.56 29.27
C ASN A 4 -20.60 1.43 28.77
N ILE A 5 -21.42 1.72 27.77
CA ILE A 5 -22.03 0.71 26.89
C ILE A 5 -21.96 1.25 25.45
N ILE A 6 -20.84 1.01 24.79
CA ILE A 6 -20.70 1.12 23.32
C ILE A 6 -20.11 -0.20 22.83
N ILE A 7 -20.80 -1.31 23.11
CA ILE A 7 -20.44 -2.65 22.59
C ILE A 7 -21.73 -3.46 22.34
N PRO A 8 -22.61 -3.03 21.41
CA PRO A 8 -23.34 -4.05 20.64
C PRO A 8 -23.32 -3.82 19.11
N ALA A 9 -23.16 -2.58 18.63
CA ALA A 9 -23.28 -2.26 17.21
C ALA A 9 -22.09 -2.74 16.37
N VAL A 10 -20.87 -2.73 16.94
CA VAL A 10 -19.65 -3.17 16.25
C VAL A 10 -19.60 -4.70 16.10
N ILE A 11 -20.17 -5.43 17.06
CA ILE A 11 -20.25 -6.91 17.01
C ILE A 11 -21.27 -7.37 15.94
N LEU A 12 -22.37 -6.62 15.76
CA LEU A 12 -23.38 -6.95 14.76
C LEU A 12 -22.85 -6.82 13.31
N VAL A 13 -21.98 -5.84 13.04
CA VAL A 13 -21.36 -5.67 11.73
C VAL A 13 -20.36 -6.79 11.44
N LEU A 14 -19.60 -7.26 12.43
CA LEU A 14 -18.70 -8.41 12.27
C LEU A 14 -19.47 -9.74 12.09
N ALA A 15 -20.61 -9.91 12.77
CA ALA A 15 -21.43 -11.12 12.65
C ALA A 15 -22.10 -11.27 11.27
N LEU A 16 -22.43 -10.17 10.59
CA LEU A 16 -22.96 -10.19 9.22
C LEU A 16 -21.92 -10.56 8.15
N PHE A 17 -20.62 -10.42 8.44
CA PHE A 17 -19.54 -10.87 7.56
C PHE A 17 -19.19 -12.35 7.74
N ALA A 18 -19.46 -12.95 8.90
CA ALA A 18 -19.17 -14.37 9.17
C ALA A 18 -20.22 -15.33 8.58
N SER A 19 -21.46 -14.88 8.38
CA SER A 19 -22.55 -15.74 7.88
C SER A 19 -22.58 -15.93 6.36
N THR A 20 -21.75 -15.22 5.59
CA THR A 20 -21.60 -15.47 4.14
C THR A 20 -20.54 -16.55 3.81
N TYR A 21 -19.84 -17.09 4.81
CA TYR A 21 -18.85 -18.17 4.64
C TYR A 21 -19.24 -19.49 5.33
N ALA A 22 -20.43 -19.58 5.91
CA ALA A 22 -20.88 -20.78 6.63
C ALA A 22 -22.31 -21.17 6.25
N MET A 23 -22.55 -21.46 4.96
CA MET A 23 -23.68 -22.27 4.51
C MET A 23 -23.26 -23.08 3.27
N SER A 24 -22.63 -24.22 3.52
CA SER A 24 -22.63 -25.35 2.58
C SER A 24 -22.56 -26.62 3.39
N ASP A 25 -23.71 -27.08 3.86
CA ASP A 25 -23.89 -28.48 4.21
C ASP A 25 -25.35 -28.84 3.89
N ASP A 26 -25.55 -29.72 2.92
CA ASP A 26 -26.33 -30.95 3.17
C ASP A 26 -26.21 -31.93 1.98
N GLY A 27 -26.00 -33.22 2.28
CA GLY A 27 -26.19 -34.27 1.27
C GLY A 27 -25.44 -35.61 1.36
N GLY A 28 -25.43 -36.29 2.52
CA GLY A 28 -25.75 -37.73 2.61
C GLY A 28 -24.82 -38.87 2.11
N GLN A 29 -24.50 -39.76 3.07
CA GLN A 29 -24.27 -41.23 2.99
C GLN A 29 -22.84 -41.84 2.93
N GLN A 30 -22.39 -42.21 4.14
CA GLN A 30 -21.79 -43.47 4.66
C GLN A 30 -20.54 -44.18 4.03
N PRO A 31 -19.75 -44.89 4.87
CA PRO A 31 -18.35 -45.22 4.59
C PRO A 31 -18.17 -46.60 3.96
N VAL A 32 -17.25 -46.72 3.00
CA VAL A 32 -16.76 -48.01 2.52
C VAL A 32 -15.24 -47.99 2.38
N LYS A 33 -14.57 -48.84 3.14
CA LYS A 33 -13.29 -49.48 2.81
C LYS A 33 -13.51 -50.99 2.96
N PRO A 34 -12.71 -51.90 2.35
CA PRO A 34 -11.51 -51.68 1.52
C PRO A 34 -11.51 -52.53 0.22
N GLU A 35 -10.54 -52.32 -0.68
CA GLU A 35 -9.81 -53.45 -1.29
C GLU A 35 -8.45 -53.01 -1.86
N LYS A 36 -7.40 -53.72 -1.43
CA LYS A 36 -6.05 -53.67 -1.99
C LYS A 36 -6.03 -54.47 -3.30
N LYS A 37 -5.42 -53.95 -4.35
CA LYS A 37 -4.48 -54.74 -5.18
C LYS A 37 -3.26 -53.90 -5.56
N THR A 38 -2.14 -54.58 -5.41
CA THR A 38 -0.74 -54.20 -5.49
C THR A 38 -0.28 -54.20 -6.94
N GLU A 39 0.65 -53.30 -7.29
CA GLU A 39 1.79 -53.46 -8.20
C GLU A 39 2.44 -52.05 -8.31
N ALA A 40 3.42 -51.67 -7.48
CA ALA A 40 4.83 -52.07 -7.45
C ALA A 40 5.62 -51.72 -8.73
N VAL A 41 6.08 -50.47 -8.85
CA VAL A 41 7.42 -50.16 -9.39
C VAL A 41 8.03 -49.01 -8.58
N GLN A 42 9.26 -49.25 -8.11
CA GLN A 42 10.15 -48.40 -7.32
C GLN A 42 10.55 -47.13 -8.12
N VAL A 43 11.01 -46.00 -7.56
CA VAL A 43 12.27 -45.82 -6.80
C VAL A 43 12.31 -44.40 -6.18
N GLN A 44 12.65 -44.35 -4.88
CA GLN A 44 13.35 -43.33 -4.05
C GLN A 44 12.75 -41.94 -3.71
N ASN A 45 12.32 -41.85 -2.44
CA ASN A 45 12.67 -40.88 -1.40
C ASN A 45 13.50 -39.64 -1.79
N GLU A 46 13.00 -38.45 -1.44
CA GLU A 46 13.43 -37.72 -0.23
C GLU A 46 12.47 -36.53 0.05
N GLN A 47 11.89 -36.50 1.25
CA GLN A 47 11.30 -35.30 1.86
C GLN A 47 12.42 -34.55 2.57
N VAL A 48 12.75 -33.31 2.16
CA VAL A 48 13.30 -32.28 3.06
C VAL A 48 12.94 -30.86 2.55
N GLN A 49 12.17 -30.13 3.36
CA GLN A 49 12.11 -28.66 3.57
C GLN A 49 12.12 -27.70 2.36
N GLN A 50 10.97 -27.05 2.11
CA GLN A 50 10.92 -25.74 1.45
C GLN A 50 11.23 -24.63 2.47
N VAL A 51 12.49 -24.26 2.55
CA VAL A 51 13.00 -22.95 2.99
C VAL A 51 14.04 -22.54 1.95
N ASP A 52 14.11 -21.24 1.65
CA ASP A 52 15.04 -20.58 0.72
C ASP A 52 14.75 -20.67 -0.78
N ASN A 53 13.91 -19.75 -1.25
CA ASN A 53 13.99 -19.21 -2.62
C ASN A 53 14.09 -17.69 -2.59
N THR A 54 15.08 -17.18 -1.85
CA THR A 54 15.45 -15.76 -1.83
C THR A 54 16.94 -15.56 -2.09
N VAL A 55 17.53 -16.32 -3.01
CA VAL A 55 18.87 -16.01 -3.54
C VAL A 55 18.91 -16.43 -5.01
N ASN A 56 18.58 -15.50 -5.91
CA ASN A 56 19.21 -15.34 -7.22
C ASN A 56 18.42 -14.33 -8.06
N LEU A 57 18.85 -13.06 -7.99
CA LEU A 57 18.78 -12.09 -9.09
C LEU A 57 19.38 -10.76 -8.62
N VAL A 58 20.70 -10.74 -8.38
CA VAL A 58 21.64 -9.67 -8.80
C VAL A 58 23.04 -10.29 -8.82
N LYS A 59 23.38 -10.96 -9.93
CA LYS A 59 24.76 -10.96 -10.43
C LYS A 59 24.75 -10.00 -11.59
N GLU A 60 24.81 -8.71 -11.29
CA GLU A 60 25.43 -7.77 -12.21
C GLU A 60 26.88 -7.64 -11.80
N GLU A 61 27.71 -7.83 -12.81
CA GLU A 61 29.15 -7.92 -12.78
C GLU A 61 29.76 -6.69 -12.15
N GLY A 62 30.74 -6.91 -11.27
CA GLY A 62 31.80 -5.95 -11.11
C GLY A 62 32.49 -5.76 -12.46
N SER A 63 32.29 -4.61 -13.08
CA SER A 63 33.25 -4.06 -14.03
C SER A 63 33.21 -2.53 -13.92
N GLY A 64 34.28 -2.01 -13.36
CA GLY A 64 34.44 -0.59 -13.03
C GLY A 64 35.56 -0.34 -12.01
N LEU A 65 36.53 -1.26 -11.89
CA LEU A 65 37.84 -0.92 -11.35
C LEU A 65 38.63 -0.28 -12.51
N GLU A 66 38.31 0.97 -12.81
CA GLU A 66 39.37 1.87 -13.27
C GLU A 66 39.94 2.49 -11.99
N GLU A 67 41.17 2.13 -11.65
CA GLU A 67 42.00 2.93 -10.75
C GLU A 67 42.22 4.29 -11.43
N ASN A 68 41.26 5.19 -11.26
CA ASN A 68 41.46 6.58 -11.60
C ASN A 68 42.50 7.14 -10.63
N LYS A 69 43.70 7.37 -11.16
CA LYS A 69 44.75 8.18 -10.54
C LYS A 69 44.33 9.66 -10.49
N SER A 70 43.26 9.94 -9.76
CA SER A 70 42.91 11.28 -9.30
C SER A 70 42.23 11.11 -7.93
N GLY A 71 42.57 11.96 -6.96
CA GLY A 71 42.06 11.87 -5.58
C GLY A 71 40.58 12.21 -5.42
N GLU A 72 39.73 11.77 -6.37
CA GLU A 72 38.30 11.99 -6.36
C GLU A 72 37.63 10.91 -5.49
N ARG A 73 36.97 11.35 -4.42
CA ARG A 73 36.25 10.47 -3.49
C ARG A 73 35.07 9.82 -4.23
N VAL A 74 35.16 8.53 -4.52
CA VAL A 74 34.09 7.77 -5.18
C VAL A 74 32.98 7.48 -4.17
N THR A 75 31.78 7.99 -4.44
CA THR A 75 30.59 7.79 -3.61
C THR A 75 29.69 6.70 -4.19
N VAL A 76 28.86 6.10 -3.34
CA VAL A 76 27.95 5.00 -3.69
C VAL A 76 26.53 5.53 -3.91
N LYS A 77 25.80 4.94 -4.87
CA LYS A 77 24.36 5.20 -5.04
C LYS A 77 23.53 4.11 -4.38
N ASP A 78 22.37 4.48 -3.86
CA ASP A 78 21.42 3.52 -3.26
C ASP A 78 20.59 2.76 -4.32
N ARG A 79 19.65 1.90 -3.87
CA ARG A 79 18.76 1.11 -4.74
C ARG A 79 17.90 1.96 -5.71
N LEU A 80 17.68 3.23 -5.35
CA LEU A 80 16.87 4.18 -6.11
C LEU A 80 17.74 5.10 -6.98
N GLY A 81 19.07 4.91 -6.97
CA GLY A 81 20.02 5.70 -7.73
C GLY A 81 20.37 7.06 -7.09
N VAL A 82 19.98 7.28 -5.83
CA VAL A 82 20.33 8.49 -5.08
C VAL A 82 21.75 8.34 -4.55
N ASP A 83 22.59 9.35 -4.78
CA ASP A 83 23.95 9.41 -4.23
C ASP A 83 23.89 9.54 -2.71
N THR A 84 24.56 8.62 -2.01
CA THR A 84 24.60 8.62 -0.54
C THR A 84 25.58 9.67 0.00
N GLY A 85 26.49 10.18 -0.82
CA GLY A 85 27.59 11.05 -0.38
C GLY A 85 28.66 10.33 0.45
N MET A 86 28.59 8.99 0.53
CA MET A 86 29.47 8.13 1.32
C MET A 86 30.30 7.22 0.41
N THR A 87 31.53 6.92 0.81
CA THR A 87 32.27 5.77 0.26
C THR A 87 31.59 4.47 0.68
N LYS A 88 32.03 3.35 0.10
CA LYS A 88 31.48 2.03 0.45
C LYS A 88 31.66 1.72 1.93
N GLU A 89 32.84 1.98 2.48
CA GLU A 89 33.17 1.73 3.88
C GLU A 89 32.32 2.59 4.83
N GLU A 90 32.15 3.87 4.51
CA GLU A 90 31.30 4.77 5.29
C GLU A 90 29.83 4.35 5.26
N LEU A 91 29.33 3.90 4.09
CA LEU A 91 27.97 3.40 3.94
C LEU A 91 27.74 2.09 4.71
N ASP A 92 28.73 1.20 4.72
CA ASP A 92 28.67 -0.06 5.47
C ASP A 92 28.59 0.21 6.99
N ILE A 93 29.39 1.14 7.51
CA ILE A 93 29.31 1.58 8.92
C ILE A 93 27.95 2.21 9.22
N PHE A 94 27.50 3.15 8.39
CA PHE A 94 26.20 3.80 8.54
C PHE A 94 25.05 2.78 8.58
N LYS A 95 25.10 1.79 7.70
CA LYS A 95 24.10 0.71 7.65
C LYS A 95 24.18 -0.16 8.91
N GLU A 96 25.37 -0.50 9.39
CA GLU A 96 25.54 -1.26 10.62
C GLU A 96 24.92 -0.53 11.83
N ASP A 97 25.20 0.76 11.99
CA ASP A 97 24.64 1.58 13.07
C ASP A 97 23.11 1.68 12.98
N TYR A 98 22.58 1.86 11.77
CA TYR A 98 21.14 1.85 11.54
C TYR A 98 20.50 0.51 11.96
N MET A 99 21.09 -0.61 11.55
CA MET A 99 20.56 -1.94 11.84
C MET A 99 20.64 -2.29 13.33
N LYS A 100 21.68 -1.81 14.04
CA LYS A 100 21.78 -1.93 15.50
C LYS A 100 20.63 -1.21 16.19
N LEU A 101 20.36 0.04 15.79
CA LEU A 101 19.23 0.80 16.33
C LEU A 101 17.89 0.13 16.01
N GLU A 102 17.70 -0.34 14.77
CA GLU A 102 16.48 -1.08 14.39
C GLU A 102 16.27 -2.30 15.27
N LYS A 103 17.33 -3.10 15.49
CA LYS A 103 17.27 -4.29 16.35
C LYS A 103 17.01 -3.95 17.81
N GLN A 104 17.53 -2.83 18.32
CA GLN A 104 17.24 -2.36 19.68
C GLN A 104 15.75 -2.00 19.84
N ILE A 105 15.17 -1.33 18.85
CA ILE A 105 13.75 -0.94 18.86
C ILE A 105 12.83 -2.16 18.62
N TYR A 106 13.26 -3.09 17.77
CA TYR A 106 12.46 -4.22 17.28
C TYR A 106 13.17 -5.58 17.49
N PRO A 107 13.50 -5.99 18.73
CA PRO A 107 14.36 -7.15 18.99
C PRO A 107 13.78 -8.49 18.55
N TYR A 108 12.46 -8.58 18.40
CA TYR A 108 11.74 -9.80 18.06
C TYR A 108 11.23 -9.86 16.61
N TYR A 109 11.44 -8.80 15.82
CA TYR A 109 10.95 -8.73 14.45
C TYR A 109 12.12 -8.89 13.48
N ASN A 110 11.99 -9.83 12.54
CA ASN A 110 12.87 -9.87 11.39
C ASN A 110 12.35 -8.90 10.32
N ILE A 111 12.65 -7.63 10.48
CA ILE A 111 12.23 -6.54 9.57
C ILE A 111 13.13 -6.50 8.31
N GLY A 112 14.31 -7.11 8.38
CA GLY A 112 15.32 -7.05 7.33
C GLY A 112 15.71 -5.61 7.01
N ASN A 113 16.15 -5.34 5.78
CA ASN A 113 16.53 -3.97 5.40
C ASN A 113 15.32 -3.06 5.08
N TRP A 114 14.12 -3.38 5.52
CA TRP A 114 12.90 -2.77 4.98
C TRP A 114 12.78 -1.28 5.31
N PHE A 115 12.96 -0.87 6.58
CA PHE A 115 12.90 0.54 6.95
C PHE A 115 14.08 1.33 6.39
N TYR A 116 15.28 0.74 6.39
CA TYR A 116 16.47 1.34 5.76
C TYR A 116 16.24 1.62 4.27
N ASN A 117 15.72 0.63 3.53
CA ASN A 117 15.45 0.75 2.11
C ASN A 117 14.41 1.85 1.81
N LEU A 118 13.52 2.12 2.74
CA LEU A 118 12.50 3.18 2.67
C LEU A 118 12.98 4.52 3.26
N LYS A 119 14.23 4.59 3.72
CA LYS A 119 14.85 5.78 4.32
C LYS A 119 14.06 6.34 5.50
N ILE A 120 13.59 5.46 6.39
CA ILE A 120 12.81 5.87 7.56
C ILE A 120 13.75 6.31 8.69
N ASP A 121 13.51 7.48 9.25
CA ASP A 121 14.29 7.98 10.38
C ASP A 121 13.82 7.37 11.71
N LEU A 122 14.52 6.33 12.15
CA LEU A 122 14.21 5.66 13.41
C LEU A 122 14.47 6.54 14.64
N ASN A 123 15.36 7.55 14.58
CA ASN A 123 15.52 8.52 15.68
C ASN A 123 14.24 9.33 15.90
N LYS A 124 13.39 9.43 14.88
CA LYS A 124 12.14 10.20 14.88
C LYS A 124 10.90 9.34 15.12
N ARG A 125 11.07 8.06 15.48
CA ARG A 125 9.97 7.13 15.76
C ARG A 125 8.88 7.70 16.68
N ASP A 126 9.27 8.29 17.80
CA ASP A 126 8.30 8.80 18.77
C ASP A 126 7.58 10.06 18.28
N GLU A 127 8.26 10.90 17.49
CA GLU A 127 7.67 12.07 16.82
C GLU A 127 6.67 11.62 15.74
N LEU A 128 7.04 10.62 14.94
CA LEU A 128 6.17 9.98 13.95
C LEU A 128 4.92 9.35 14.61
N LYS A 129 5.09 8.70 15.76
CA LYS A 129 3.98 8.12 16.52
C LYS A 129 3.01 9.19 17.01
N LYS A 130 3.48 10.36 17.46
CA LYS A 130 2.64 11.48 17.88
C LYS A 130 1.76 12.03 16.76
N VAL A 131 2.19 11.94 15.50
CA VAL A 131 1.38 12.33 14.33
C VAL A 131 0.52 11.18 13.78
N GLY A 132 0.54 10.01 14.44
CA GLY A 132 -0.30 8.86 14.12
C GLY A 132 0.34 7.83 13.20
N VAL A 133 1.66 7.86 13.03
CA VAL A 133 2.41 6.81 12.30
C VAL A 133 2.98 5.83 13.29
N ASP A 134 2.36 4.66 13.43
CA ASP A 134 2.86 3.61 14.32
C ASP A 134 3.73 2.59 13.58
N LEU A 135 5.05 2.78 13.65
CA LEU A 135 6.04 1.89 13.05
C LEU A 135 6.05 0.49 13.70
N ASN A 136 5.46 0.30 14.89
CA ASN A 136 5.34 -1.02 15.50
C ASN A 136 4.28 -1.90 14.79
N ARG A 137 3.46 -1.33 13.90
CA ARG A 137 2.47 -2.07 13.09
C ARG A 137 3.09 -2.69 11.83
N SER A 138 4.37 -3.02 11.85
CA SER A 138 5.13 -3.53 10.69
C SER A 138 4.56 -4.82 10.11
N GLY A 139 3.96 -5.70 10.94
CA GLY A 139 3.33 -6.95 10.52
C GLY A 139 1.90 -6.84 9.95
N VAL A 140 1.33 -5.64 9.88
CA VAL A 140 -0.02 -5.44 9.32
C VAL A 140 0.04 -5.48 7.78
N PRO A 141 -0.88 -6.18 7.10
CA PRO A 141 -0.99 -6.15 5.64
C PRO A 141 -1.03 -4.72 5.09
N ALA A 142 -0.45 -4.48 3.92
CA ALA A 142 -0.36 -3.13 3.33
C ALA A 142 -1.72 -2.43 3.21
N GLU A 143 -2.77 -3.19 2.87
CA GLU A 143 -4.16 -2.76 2.77
C GLU A 143 -4.80 -2.28 4.08
N ALA A 144 -4.27 -2.73 5.22
CA ALA A 144 -4.72 -2.37 6.56
C ALA A 144 -3.92 -1.21 7.17
N LYS A 145 -2.95 -0.67 6.42
CA LYS A 145 -2.20 0.55 6.78
C LYS A 145 -3.01 1.78 6.37
N THR A 146 -2.91 2.85 7.16
CA THR A 146 -3.55 4.12 6.82
C THR A 146 -2.66 4.91 5.84
N TYR A 147 -3.18 6.00 5.29
CA TYR A 147 -2.37 6.90 4.46
C TYR A 147 -1.15 7.45 5.21
N LYS A 148 -1.23 7.56 6.54
CA LYS A 148 -0.13 8.06 7.37
C LYS A 148 1.06 7.10 7.33
N GLU A 149 0.84 5.80 7.55
CA GLU A 149 1.93 4.83 7.39
C GLU A 149 2.35 4.70 5.92
N ASN A 150 1.41 4.72 4.96
CA ASN A 150 1.74 4.67 3.53
C ASN A 150 2.59 5.87 3.08
N THR A 151 2.54 7.01 3.76
CA THR A 151 3.41 8.17 3.50
C THR A 151 4.89 7.81 3.65
N LEU A 152 5.25 7.05 4.69
CA LEU A 152 6.64 6.61 4.88
C LEU A 152 6.99 5.44 3.97
N LEU A 153 6.05 4.53 3.78
CA LEU A 153 6.29 3.24 3.15
C LEU A 153 6.20 3.24 1.62
N SER A 154 6.02 4.41 1.01
CA SER A 154 6.00 4.60 -0.45
C SER A 154 7.32 5.20 -0.91
N ASP A 155 7.76 4.84 -2.12
CA ASP A 155 8.93 5.45 -2.76
C ASP A 155 8.54 6.80 -3.38
N VAL A 156 7.37 6.84 -4.04
CA VAL A 156 6.85 8.03 -4.74
C VAL A 156 5.42 8.29 -4.29
N ILE A 157 5.08 9.56 -4.06
CA ILE A 157 3.72 9.99 -3.74
C ILE A 157 3.38 11.18 -4.62
N VAL A 158 2.26 11.09 -5.35
CA VAL A 158 1.79 12.16 -6.23
C VAL A 158 0.34 12.50 -5.98
N ILE A 159 0.01 13.78 -6.12
CA ILE A 159 -1.36 14.24 -6.35
C ILE A 159 -1.56 14.28 -7.86
N GLY A 160 -2.67 13.74 -8.33
CA GLY A 160 -2.97 13.74 -9.75
C GLY A 160 -4.34 13.21 -10.07
N SER A 161 -4.60 13.02 -11.36
CA SER A 161 -5.84 12.43 -11.86
C SER A 161 -5.55 11.31 -12.85
N ILE A 162 -6.31 10.23 -12.80
CA ILE A 162 -6.18 9.18 -13.83
C ILE A 162 -6.72 9.72 -15.15
N VAL A 163 -5.91 9.64 -16.21
CA VAL A 163 -6.26 10.14 -17.55
C VAL A 163 -6.36 9.05 -18.61
N GLY A 164 -6.07 7.80 -18.24
CA GLY A 164 -6.18 6.68 -19.15
C GLY A 164 -5.65 5.38 -18.58
N GLN A 165 -5.78 4.35 -19.40
CA GLN A 165 -5.21 3.03 -19.20
C GLN A 165 -4.36 2.70 -20.42
N GLU A 166 -3.29 1.97 -20.19
CA GLU A 166 -2.45 1.39 -21.23
C GLU A 166 -2.17 -0.07 -20.89
N GLN A 167 -1.96 -0.89 -21.91
CA GLN A 167 -1.45 -2.24 -21.73
C GLN A 167 -0.01 -2.26 -22.26
N PRO A 168 1.01 -2.21 -21.37
CA PRO A 168 2.38 -2.16 -21.82
C PRO A 168 2.76 -3.43 -22.61
N VAL A 169 3.61 -3.26 -23.63
CA VAL A 169 4.07 -4.37 -24.46
C VAL A 169 4.84 -5.37 -23.58
N GLY A 170 4.49 -6.66 -23.68
CA GLY A 170 5.13 -7.72 -22.91
C GLY A 170 4.54 -7.96 -21.51
N THR A 171 3.39 -7.36 -21.20
CA THR A 171 2.61 -7.71 -20.00
C THR A 171 1.14 -7.97 -20.34
N ASP A 172 0.54 -8.88 -19.60
CA ASP A 172 -0.89 -9.17 -19.57
C ASP A 172 -1.67 -8.18 -18.67
N ARG A 173 -0.99 -7.22 -18.04
CA ARG A 173 -1.60 -6.29 -17.06
C ARG A 173 -1.91 -4.94 -17.67
N ILE A 174 -3.00 -4.36 -17.20
CA ILE A 174 -3.38 -2.97 -17.48
C ILE A 174 -2.64 -2.05 -16.49
N ALA A 175 -1.90 -1.09 -17.03
CA ALA A 175 -1.35 0.03 -16.27
C ALA A 175 -2.28 1.25 -16.38
N TYR A 176 -2.38 1.99 -15.29
CA TYR A 176 -3.15 3.23 -15.21
C TYR A 176 -2.20 4.42 -15.31
N ALA A 177 -2.57 5.41 -16.12
CA ALA A 177 -1.84 6.65 -16.28
C ALA A 177 -2.40 7.72 -15.36
N VAL A 178 -1.62 8.19 -14.38
CA VAL A 178 -1.92 9.38 -13.57
C VAL A 178 -1.18 10.57 -14.13
N LYS A 179 -1.93 11.60 -14.53
CA LYS A 179 -1.35 12.93 -14.78
C LYS A 179 -0.98 13.56 -13.44
N ILE A 180 0.27 13.99 -13.32
CA ILE A 180 0.82 14.55 -12.09
C ILE A 180 0.45 16.03 -12.00
N ASP A 181 -0.18 16.40 -10.88
CA ASP A 181 -0.41 17.80 -10.51
C ASP A 181 0.68 18.28 -9.53
N GLU A 182 1.04 17.44 -8.56
CA GLU A 182 2.07 17.74 -7.54
C GLU A 182 2.79 16.44 -7.14
N VAL A 183 4.12 16.50 -6.95
CA VAL A 183 4.90 15.42 -6.35
C VAL A 183 5.11 15.74 -4.87
N LEU A 184 4.56 14.91 -3.99
CA LEU A 184 4.72 15.05 -2.54
C LEU A 184 6.00 14.37 -2.04
N LYS A 185 6.38 13.23 -2.64
CA LYS A 185 7.58 12.45 -2.29
C LYS A 185 8.20 11.83 -3.54
N GLY A 186 9.54 11.76 -3.59
CA GLY A 186 10.28 11.02 -4.60
C GLY A 186 10.58 11.77 -5.90
N GLU A 187 10.54 13.10 -5.88
CA GLU A 187 10.91 13.94 -7.03
C GLU A 187 12.34 13.65 -7.53
N ASP A 188 13.28 13.52 -6.59
CA ASP A 188 14.67 13.14 -6.83
C ASP A 188 14.78 11.76 -7.47
N ILE A 189 13.98 10.79 -7.03
CA ILE A 189 13.92 9.44 -7.62
C ILE A 189 13.46 9.53 -9.07
N LEU A 190 12.40 10.29 -9.35
CA LEU A 190 11.88 10.46 -10.72
C LEU A 190 12.92 11.12 -11.63
N ILE A 191 13.58 12.19 -11.18
CA ILE A 191 14.64 12.85 -11.94
C ILE A 191 15.83 11.91 -12.17
N ASN A 192 16.25 11.15 -11.17
CA ASN A 192 17.38 10.22 -11.30
C ASN A 192 17.08 9.05 -12.25
N LYS A 193 15.86 8.47 -12.18
CA LYS A 193 15.48 7.30 -12.99
C LYS A 193 15.04 7.66 -14.41
N LEU A 194 14.39 8.82 -14.60
CA LEU A 194 13.77 9.21 -15.87
C LEU A 194 14.41 10.45 -16.52
N GLY A 195 15.30 11.15 -15.81
CA GLY A 195 15.95 12.40 -16.25
C GLY A 195 15.12 13.66 -16.00
N LYS A 196 13.83 13.53 -15.67
CA LYS A 196 12.91 14.62 -15.32
C LYS A 196 11.69 14.07 -14.58
N VAL A 197 10.95 14.94 -13.91
CA VAL A 197 9.59 14.60 -13.47
C VAL A 197 8.71 14.44 -14.72
N PRO A 198 8.12 13.26 -14.97
CA PRO A 198 7.27 13.05 -16.13
C PRO A 198 5.91 13.75 -15.95
N GLU A 199 5.22 14.07 -17.04
CA GLU A 199 3.85 14.62 -16.95
C GLU A 199 2.87 13.57 -16.43
N LYS A 200 3.14 12.29 -16.73
CA LYS A 200 2.32 11.15 -16.32
C LYS A 200 3.18 10.06 -15.69
N LEU A 201 2.64 9.40 -14.66
CA LEU A 201 3.19 8.16 -14.12
C LEU A 201 2.23 7.02 -14.39
N HIS A 202 2.81 5.89 -14.78
CA HIS A 202 2.07 4.66 -14.99
C HIS A 202 2.23 3.76 -13.77
N PHE A 203 1.15 3.10 -13.35
CA PHE A 203 1.24 2.09 -12.30
C PHE A 203 0.33 0.90 -12.59
N PHE A 204 0.73 -0.28 -12.12
CA PHE A 204 -0.15 -1.44 -12.10
C PHE A 204 -1.02 -1.43 -10.86
N HIS A 205 -2.31 -1.73 -11.04
CA HIS A 205 -3.19 -2.04 -9.93
C HIS A 205 -2.81 -3.40 -9.33
N SER A 206 -2.73 -3.48 -8.00
CA SER A 206 -2.38 -4.72 -7.31
C SER A 206 -3.64 -5.57 -7.09
N GLY A 207 -4.04 -6.37 -8.08
CA GLY A 207 -5.16 -7.30 -7.96
C GLY A 207 -5.36 -8.12 -9.24
N VAL A 208 -5.86 -9.36 -9.10
CA VAL A 208 -6.45 -10.09 -10.24
C VAL A 208 -7.75 -9.36 -10.54
N ILE A 209 -7.76 -8.64 -11.65
CA ILE A 209 -8.92 -7.87 -12.12
C ILE A 209 -10.04 -8.88 -12.37
N SER A 210 -11.13 -8.82 -11.61
CA SER A 210 -12.37 -9.44 -12.04
C SER A 210 -13.01 -8.55 -13.11
N ASP A 211 -13.72 -9.11 -14.07
CA ASP A 211 -14.27 -8.33 -15.20
C ASP A 211 -15.24 -7.21 -14.75
N LEU A 212 -15.77 -7.26 -13.52
CA LEU A 212 -16.56 -6.17 -12.92
C LEU A 212 -15.72 -4.98 -12.42
N ASP A 213 -14.42 -5.16 -12.14
CA ASP A 213 -13.51 -4.13 -11.65
C ASP A 213 -13.03 -3.17 -12.76
N ASN A 214 -13.17 -3.57 -14.02
CA ASN A 214 -12.75 -2.77 -15.18
C ASN A 214 -13.66 -1.56 -15.45
N GLU A 215 -14.94 -1.62 -15.06
CA GLU A 215 -15.92 -0.56 -15.37
C GLU A 215 -16.15 0.42 -14.21
N ILE A 216 -15.82 0.05 -12.97
CA ILE A 216 -16.18 0.83 -11.78
C ILE A 216 -15.02 1.75 -11.36
N ILE A 217 -14.83 2.80 -12.17
CA ILE A 217 -14.59 4.17 -11.68
C ILE A 217 -13.20 4.41 -11.08
N ILE A 218 -12.19 4.63 -11.93
CA ILE A 218 -11.07 5.50 -11.54
C ILE A 218 -10.68 6.48 -12.67
N GLN A 219 -11.28 6.41 -13.86
CA GLN A 219 -11.00 7.39 -14.91
C GLN A 219 -11.44 8.80 -14.47
N ASN A 220 -10.60 9.80 -14.70
CA ASN A 220 -10.74 11.20 -14.27
C ASN A 220 -10.85 11.40 -12.75
N GLN A 221 -10.52 10.39 -11.95
CA GLN A 221 -10.56 10.51 -10.50
C GLN A 221 -9.30 11.22 -10.00
N LYS A 222 -9.49 12.37 -9.34
CA LYS A 222 -8.41 13.04 -8.61
C LYS A 222 -8.10 12.28 -7.33
N GLY A 223 -6.83 12.15 -6.98
CA GLY A 223 -6.43 11.47 -5.75
C GLY A 223 -4.98 11.69 -5.35
N ILE A 224 -4.63 11.07 -4.23
CA ILE A 224 -3.26 10.96 -3.72
C ILE A 224 -2.84 9.51 -3.91
N TYR A 225 -1.82 9.29 -4.75
CA TYR A 225 -1.36 7.97 -5.17
C TYR A 225 -0.05 7.64 -4.46
N PHE A 226 -0.06 6.51 -3.76
CA PHE A 226 1.07 6.00 -3.00
C PHE A 226 1.68 4.82 -3.74
N MET A 227 2.90 5.00 -4.25
CA MET A 227 3.57 4.05 -5.14
C MET A 227 4.86 3.52 -4.50
N ASP A 228 5.14 2.24 -4.72
CA ASP A 228 6.35 1.57 -4.29
C ASP A 228 7.07 0.87 -5.45
N ARG A 229 8.25 0.33 -5.15
CA ARG A 229 9.11 -0.38 -6.10
C ARG A 229 9.59 0.48 -7.27
N ALA A 230 10.06 1.69 -6.94
CA ALA A 230 10.68 2.59 -7.91
C ALA A 230 12.08 2.15 -8.36
N ASP A 231 12.63 1.10 -7.74
CA ASP A 231 13.92 0.49 -8.09
C ASP A 231 13.93 -0.03 -9.54
N GLY A 232 12.83 -0.65 -9.99
CA GLY A 232 12.68 -1.18 -11.35
C GLY A 232 12.37 -0.14 -12.43
N MET A 233 12.21 1.14 -12.07
CA MET A 233 11.94 2.21 -13.01
C MET A 233 13.20 2.60 -13.79
N ASN A 234 13.06 2.84 -15.09
CA ASN A 234 14.06 3.46 -15.94
C ASN A 234 13.40 4.10 -17.18
N LYS A 235 14.19 4.64 -18.11
CA LYS A 235 13.68 5.31 -19.32
C LYS A 235 12.79 4.41 -20.18
N ASP A 236 13.06 3.11 -20.22
CA ASP A 236 12.33 2.12 -21.02
C ASP A 236 11.18 1.47 -20.22
N ARG A 237 11.25 1.55 -18.89
CA ARG A 237 10.31 0.97 -17.93
C ARG A 237 9.77 2.06 -17.00
N GLN A 238 8.73 2.75 -17.44
CA GLN A 238 8.20 3.94 -16.77
C GLN A 238 7.01 3.65 -15.84
N TRP A 239 6.85 2.39 -15.41
CA TRP A 239 5.73 1.97 -14.56
C TRP A 239 6.16 1.58 -13.15
N LEU A 240 5.30 1.90 -12.19
CA LEU A 240 5.43 1.62 -10.77
C LEU A 240 4.45 0.55 -10.29
N SER A 241 4.71 0.03 -9.10
CA SER A 241 3.69 -0.69 -8.34
C SER A 241 2.92 0.30 -7.48
N LYS A 242 1.59 0.24 -7.53
CA LYS A 242 0.77 0.95 -6.55
C LYS A 242 0.67 0.11 -5.28
N ARG A 243 0.74 0.75 -4.11
CA ARG A 243 0.48 0.01 -2.87
C ARG A 243 -1.00 -0.43 -2.81
N PRO A 244 -1.30 -1.65 -2.31
CA PRO A 244 -2.67 -2.11 -2.23
C PRO A 244 -3.58 -1.16 -1.44
N TYR A 245 -4.65 -0.71 -2.09
CA TYR A 245 -5.72 0.12 -1.51
C TYR A 245 -5.28 1.39 -0.75
N SER A 246 -4.08 1.90 -1.06
CA SER A 246 -3.50 3.06 -0.39
C SER A 246 -3.97 4.39 -0.95
N THR A 247 -4.57 4.39 -2.15
CA THR A 247 -4.99 5.62 -2.82
C THR A 247 -6.10 6.30 -2.05
N LEU A 248 -5.95 7.61 -1.90
CA LEU A 248 -7.01 8.48 -1.40
C LEU A 248 -7.68 9.15 -2.59
N LEU A 249 -8.98 8.91 -2.78
CA LEU A 249 -9.76 9.45 -3.89
C LEU A 249 -10.57 10.65 -3.40
N TYR A 250 -10.54 11.73 -4.17
CA TYR A 250 -11.31 12.94 -3.92
C TYR A 250 -12.62 12.93 -4.73
N MET A 251 -13.67 12.44 -4.09
CA MET A 251 -14.99 12.22 -4.68
C MET A 251 -15.81 13.51 -4.67
N ASP A 252 -16.45 13.79 -5.81
CA ASP A 252 -17.40 14.89 -6.05
C ASP A 252 -16.93 16.29 -5.64
N GLY A 253 -15.62 16.50 -5.45
CA GLY A 253 -15.10 17.77 -4.95
C GLY A 253 -15.43 18.06 -3.48
N VAL A 254 -15.88 17.06 -2.71
CA VAL A 254 -16.35 17.28 -1.33
C VAL A 254 -15.86 16.22 -0.35
N GLN A 255 -15.67 14.98 -0.79
CA GLN A 255 -15.40 13.86 0.13
C GLN A 255 -14.14 13.11 -0.26
N MET A 256 -13.28 12.84 0.71
CA MET A 256 -12.22 11.86 0.53
C MET A 256 -12.64 10.46 0.98
N ILE A 257 -12.20 9.45 0.23
CA ILE A 257 -12.30 8.04 0.61
C ILE A 257 -11.01 7.29 0.31
N TYR A 258 -10.78 6.16 0.97
CA TYR A 258 -9.81 5.18 0.48
C TYR A 258 -10.38 4.44 -0.74
N GLU A 259 -9.51 4.08 -1.67
CA GLU A 259 -9.84 3.27 -2.85
C GLU A 259 -10.49 1.91 -2.49
N LYS A 260 -10.06 1.22 -1.42
CA LYS A 260 -10.77 0.00 -0.94
C LYS A 260 -12.24 0.21 -0.59
N HIS A 261 -12.66 1.45 -0.38
CA HIS A 261 -14.03 1.78 -0.01
C HIS A 261 -14.84 2.30 -1.20
N ILE A 262 -14.29 2.24 -2.41
CA ILE A 262 -14.93 2.77 -3.61
C ILE A 262 -16.24 2.03 -3.95
N GLU A 263 -16.28 0.72 -3.78
CA GLU A 263 -17.50 -0.07 -4.00
C GLU A 263 -18.61 0.30 -3.01
N MET A 264 -18.25 0.51 -1.74
CA MET A 264 -19.18 0.96 -0.71
C MET A 264 -19.79 2.32 -1.09
N TYR A 265 -18.95 3.23 -1.57
CA TYR A 265 -19.38 4.54 -2.03
C TYR A 265 -20.33 4.44 -3.24
N HIS A 266 -20.01 3.63 -4.26
CA HIS A 266 -20.91 3.45 -5.41
C HIS A 266 -22.20 2.72 -5.07
N ARG A 267 -22.17 1.77 -4.14
CA ARG A 267 -23.39 1.15 -3.62
C ARG A 267 -24.31 2.19 -2.98
N ALA A 268 -23.76 3.12 -2.19
CA ALA A 268 -24.55 4.21 -1.60
C ALA A 268 -25.20 5.09 -2.68
N ILE A 269 -24.45 5.48 -3.72
CA ILE A 269 -25.00 6.28 -4.84
C ILE A 269 -26.13 5.54 -5.55
N ARG A 270 -25.95 4.24 -5.86
CA ARG A 270 -27.00 3.44 -6.53
C ARG A 270 -28.26 3.37 -5.66
N MET A 271 -28.11 3.17 -4.35
CA MET A 271 -29.24 3.14 -3.42
C MET A 271 -29.94 4.50 -3.31
N GLU A 272 -29.20 5.60 -3.23
CA GLU A 272 -29.73 6.96 -3.23
C GLU A 272 -30.54 7.25 -4.51
N ARG A 273 -30.03 6.82 -5.67
CA ARG A 273 -30.74 6.98 -6.95
C ARG A 273 -32.05 6.19 -6.97
N SER A 274 -32.02 4.93 -6.53
CA SER A 274 -33.22 4.09 -6.42
C SER A 274 -34.26 4.67 -5.44
N LEU A 275 -33.83 5.42 -4.41
CA LEU A 275 -34.74 6.13 -3.51
C LEU A 275 -35.38 7.36 -4.19
N MET A 276 -34.63 8.07 -5.03
CA MET A 276 -35.12 9.26 -5.76
C MET A 276 -36.09 8.93 -6.90
N GLU A 277 -35.93 7.78 -7.55
CA GLU A 277 -36.78 7.34 -8.67
C GLU A 277 -38.16 6.79 -8.24
N LYS A 278 -38.39 6.61 -6.93
CA LYS A 278 -39.69 6.16 -6.40
C LYS A 278 -40.72 7.30 -6.35
N PRO A 279 -42.01 7.05 -6.69
CA PRO A 279 -43.07 8.03 -6.53
C PRO A 279 -43.21 8.48 -5.07
N LYS A 280 -43.19 9.80 -4.82
CA LYS A 280 -43.28 10.43 -3.48
C LYS A 280 -44.60 10.18 -2.71
N THR A 281 -45.51 9.37 -3.26
CA THR A 281 -46.91 9.26 -2.79
C THR A 281 -47.17 8.12 -1.81
N LYS A 282 -46.16 7.31 -1.44
CA LYS A 282 -46.29 6.33 -0.35
C LYS A 282 -45.67 6.87 0.94
N ASN A 283 -46.39 6.79 2.05
CA ASN A 283 -45.81 7.04 3.37
C ASN A 283 -44.62 6.08 3.55
N LEU A 284 -43.49 6.58 4.10
CA LEU A 284 -42.30 5.76 4.39
C LEU A 284 -42.62 4.52 5.26
N LYS A 285 -43.63 4.63 6.13
CA LYS A 285 -44.16 3.52 6.94
C LYS A 285 -44.70 2.33 6.11
N ASP A 286 -45.00 2.55 4.84
CA ASP A 286 -45.54 1.54 3.90
C ASP A 286 -44.45 1.02 2.93
N ASP A 287 -43.18 1.44 3.08
CA ASP A 287 -42.03 0.97 2.28
C ASP A 287 -40.84 0.57 3.17
N PRO A 288 -40.91 -0.61 3.82
CA PRO A 288 -39.84 -1.11 4.69
C PRO A 288 -38.49 -1.31 3.96
N MET A 289 -38.50 -1.47 2.63
CA MET A 289 -37.27 -1.55 1.84
C MET A 289 -36.63 -0.17 1.64
N GLY A 290 -37.44 0.87 1.43
CA GLY A 290 -36.99 2.27 1.40
C GLY A 290 -36.34 2.69 2.73
N GLU A 291 -37.00 2.43 3.86
CA GLU A 291 -36.44 2.73 5.19
C GLU A 291 -35.16 1.95 5.49
N LYS A 292 -35.03 0.72 4.96
CA LYS A 292 -33.79 -0.06 5.06
C LYS A 292 -32.67 0.61 4.25
N TYR A 293 -32.94 1.02 3.02
CA TYR A 293 -31.95 1.65 2.14
C TYR A 293 -31.49 3.01 2.68
N GLU A 294 -32.41 3.85 3.19
CA GLU A 294 -32.04 5.13 3.82
C GLU A 294 -31.10 4.92 5.02
N ARG A 295 -31.39 3.91 5.86
CA ARG A 295 -30.53 3.56 6.99
C ARG A 295 -29.16 3.06 6.52
N GLU A 296 -29.11 2.17 5.53
CA GLU A 296 -27.85 1.66 4.98
C GLU A 296 -27.00 2.77 4.36
N VAL A 297 -27.59 3.64 3.53
CA VAL A 297 -26.92 4.81 2.95
C VAL A 297 -26.35 5.71 4.04
N LYS A 298 -27.16 6.04 5.06
CA LYS A 298 -26.72 6.89 6.18
C LYS A 298 -25.53 6.26 6.93
N ILE A 299 -25.57 4.95 7.17
CA ILE A 299 -24.45 4.22 7.81
C ILE A 299 -23.20 4.32 6.93
N ILE A 300 -23.30 3.98 5.64
CA ILE A 300 -22.16 4.02 4.71
C ILE A 300 -21.57 5.43 4.63
N ARG A 301 -22.40 6.46 4.41
CA ARG A 301 -21.95 7.86 4.33
C ARG A 301 -21.26 8.32 5.60
N ASN A 302 -21.80 7.98 6.77
CA ASN A 302 -21.18 8.32 8.06
C ASN A 302 -19.83 7.59 8.24
N THR A 303 -19.76 6.30 7.92
CA THR A 303 -18.51 5.53 7.97
C THR A 303 -17.44 6.15 7.08
N LEU A 304 -17.78 6.50 5.83
CA LEU A 304 -16.84 7.12 4.90
C LEU A 304 -16.43 8.53 5.34
N LYS A 305 -17.38 9.36 5.79
CA LYS A 305 -17.11 10.75 6.21
C LYS A 305 -16.21 10.84 7.44
N HIS A 306 -16.34 9.92 8.38
CA HIS A 306 -15.52 9.91 9.59
C HIS A 306 -14.20 9.14 9.42
N SER A 307 -13.96 8.53 8.26
CA SER A 307 -12.74 7.73 8.02
C SER A 307 -11.50 8.57 7.72
N LEU A 308 -11.67 9.79 7.22
CA LEU A 308 -10.59 10.64 6.73
C LEU A 308 -10.84 12.13 7.08
N PRO A 309 -9.76 12.90 7.33
CA PRO A 309 -9.83 14.37 7.41
C PRO A 309 -10.22 15.03 6.08
N SER A 310 -10.27 16.37 6.06
CA SER A 310 -10.42 17.11 4.80
C SER A 310 -9.22 16.89 3.86
N TRP A 311 -9.37 17.30 2.60
CA TRP A 311 -8.31 17.23 1.60
C TRP A 311 -7.07 18.03 2.02
N GLU A 312 -7.28 19.27 2.46
CA GLU A 312 -6.24 20.18 2.90
C GLU A 312 -5.52 19.63 4.14
N GLU A 313 -6.28 19.17 5.15
CA GLU A 313 -5.73 18.61 6.39
C GLU A 313 -4.96 17.31 6.10
N THR A 314 -5.40 16.51 5.14
CA THR A 314 -4.68 15.29 4.72
C THR A 314 -3.34 15.64 4.09
N ILE A 315 -3.30 16.61 3.16
CA ILE A 315 -2.05 17.04 2.53
C ILE A 315 -1.09 17.62 3.58
N GLU A 316 -1.60 18.44 4.50
CA GLU A 316 -0.80 19.00 5.60
C GLU A 316 -0.22 17.87 6.48
N ASN A 317 -1.02 16.88 6.84
CA ASN A 317 -0.56 15.72 7.60
C ASN A 317 0.52 14.92 6.85
N ILE A 318 0.36 14.70 5.54
CA ILE A 318 1.37 14.03 4.70
C ILE A 318 2.68 14.85 4.70
N LYS A 319 2.60 16.15 4.41
CA LYS A 319 3.79 17.04 4.38
C LYS A 319 4.50 17.05 5.73
N LYS A 320 3.77 17.11 6.83
CA LYS A 320 4.32 17.02 8.19
C LYS A 320 5.04 15.70 8.46
N ILE A 321 4.47 14.57 8.03
CA ILE A 321 5.12 13.25 8.18
C ILE A 321 6.43 13.21 7.37
N LEU A 322 6.42 13.73 6.14
CA LEU A 322 7.61 13.80 5.28
C LEU A 322 8.69 14.72 5.87
N GLU A 323 8.30 15.85 6.45
CA GLU A 323 9.21 16.79 7.13
C GLU A 323 9.87 16.14 8.37
N ILE A 324 9.08 15.45 9.21
CA ILE A 324 9.62 14.73 10.37
C ILE A 324 10.61 13.64 9.92
N ASN A 325 10.27 12.91 8.85
CA ASN A 325 11.12 11.81 8.38
C ASN A 325 12.37 12.29 7.63
N ASP A 326 12.30 13.41 6.90
CA ASP A 326 13.38 14.02 6.12
C ASP A 326 14.27 12.99 5.39
N ASP A 327 13.67 12.27 4.44
CA ASP A 327 14.32 11.20 3.68
C ASP A 327 15.45 11.73 2.76
N LYS A 328 15.33 12.97 2.27
CA LYS A 328 16.35 13.65 1.46
C LYS A 328 17.68 13.79 2.19
N ASN A 329 17.68 13.91 3.51
CA ASN A 329 18.89 13.98 4.31
C ASN A 329 19.20 12.67 5.05
N PHE A 330 18.57 11.55 4.69
CA PHE A 330 18.74 10.25 5.38
C PHE A 330 20.21 9.88 5.61
N TYR A 331 21.05 9.96 4.58
CA TYR A 331 22.48 9.63 4.66
C TYR A 331 23.34 10.68 5.40
N LYS A 332 22.79 11.83 5.79
CA LYS A 332 23.50 12.81 6.62
C LYS A 332 23.22 12.62 8.12
N LYS A 333 22.38 11.64 8.47
CA LYS A 333 21.95 11.41 9.85
C LYS A 333 22.95 10.54 10.59
N THR A 334 22.92 10.66 11.91
CA THR A 334 23.64 9.77 12.82
C THR A 334 22.61 8.96 13.58
N TYR A 335 22.78 7.64 13.60
CA TYR A 335 21.93 6.72 14.35
C TYR A 335 22.66 6.33 15.62
N LYS A 336 22.16 6.81 16.76
CA LYS A 336 22.77 6.55 18.06
C LYS A 336 22.14 5.29 18.64
N VAL A 337 22.94 4.25 18.78
CA VAL A 337 22.59 3.07 19.56
C VAL A 337 22.76 3.47 21.03
N GLU A 338 21.76 3.20 21.88
CA GLU A 338 21.98 3.37 23.32
C GLU A 338 22.81 2.17 23.80
N GLU A 339 23.93 2.44 24.46
CA GLU A 339 24.86 1.42 24.98
C GLU A 339 24.28 0.62 26.15
#